data_AF-A0ABD0RKS5-F1
#
_entry.id   AF-A0ABD0RKS5-F1
#
_cell.length_a   1.000
_cell.length_b   1.000
_cell.length_c   1.000
_cell.angle_alpha   90.00
_cell.angle_beta   90.00
_cell.angle_gamma   90.00
#
_symmetry.space_group_name_H-M   'P 1'
#
loop_
_entity.id
_entity.type
_entity.pdbx_description
1 polymer ?
#
loop_
_entity_poly.entity_id
_entity_poly.type
_entity_poly.pdbx_seq_one_letter_code
_entity_poly.pdbx_strand_id
1 'polypeptide(L)'
;EYCITMKSLLKASNILQSESSIYLAWLLPVIHQLQFQLNRLETSSQTSLPLIRAPQNGLQKRFGQMMEDPELAAGAVLLPKFKTSWTDKPDVIEA
;
A
#
# COMPACT_ATOMS: atom_id res chain seq x y z
N GLU A 1 -7.92 4.36 -17.27
CA GLU A 1 -8.11 3.43 -16.12
C GLU A 1 -6.86 2.58 -15.85
N TYR A 2 -6.33 1.84 -16.85
CA TYR A 2 -5.11 1.02 -16.69
C TYR A 2 -3.91 1.75 -16.06
N CYS A 3 -3.50 2.89 -16.62
CA CYS A 3 -2.34 3.63 -16.11
C CYS A 3 -2.55 4.12 -14.67
N ILE A 4 -3.80 4.36 -14.24
CA ILE A 4 -4.12 4.82 -12.88
C ILE A 4 -3.96 3.66 -11.90
N THR A 5 -4.54 2.50 -12.21
CA THR A 5 -4.41 1.29 -11.39
C THR A 5 -2.95 0.84 -11.27
N MET A 6 -2.23 0.81 -12.40
CA MET A 6 -0.82 0.41 -12.42
C MET A 6 0.11 1.42 -11.74
N LYS A 7 -0.19 2.72 -11.81
CA LYS A 7 0.60 3.75 -11.11
C LYS A 7 0.54 3.58 -9.59
N SER A 8 -0.62 3.22 -9.04
CA SER A 8 -0.76 2.92 -7.61
C SER A 8 0.07 1.70 -7.20
N LEU A 9 0.05 0.65 -8.03
CA LEU A 9 0.85 -0.55 -7.81
C LEU A 9 2.35 -0.28 -7.89
N LEU A 10 2.79 0.48 -8.88
CA LEU A 10 4.19 0.89 -9.06
C LEU A 10 4.70 1.70 -7.86
N LYS A 11 3.90 2.64 -7.35
CA LYS A 11 4.26 3.43 -6.15
C LYS A 11 4.47 2.53 -4.94
N ALA A 12 3.55 1.59 -4.69
CA ALA A 12 3.69 0.64 -3.60
C ALA A 12 4.94 -0.24 -3.76
N SER A 13 5.21 -0.72 -4.98
CA SER A 13 6.41 -1.49 -5.29
C SER A 13 7.68 -0.69 -5.03
N ASN A 14 7.73 0.57 -5.45
CA ASN A 14 8.90 1.44 -5.25
C ASN A 14 9.22 1.62 -3.76
N ILE A 15 8.19 1.82 -2.93
CA ILE A 15 8.37 1.95 -1.47
C ILE A 15 8.90 0.65 -0.86
N LEU A 16 8.32 -0.51 -1.22
CA LEU A 16 8.71 -1.80 -0.65
C LEU A 16 10.07 -2.31 -1.14
N GLN A 17 10.49 -1.91 -2.34
CA GLN A 17 11.77 -2.31 -2.94
C GLN A 17 12.86 -1.25 -2.72
N SER A 18 12.54 -0.09 -2.18
CA SER A 18 13.52 0.93 -1.85
C SER A 18 14.46 0.42 -0.76
N GLU A 19 15.76 0.47 -1.03
CA GLU A 19 16.82 0.13 -0.07
C GLU A 19 16.78 0.98 1.21
N SER A 20 16.06 2.11 1.19
CA SER A 20 15.86 2.99 2.36
C SER A 20 14.76 2.51 3.33
N SER A 21 13.92 1.56 2.90
CA SER A 21 12.66 1.17 3.56
C SER A 21 12.55 -0.35 3.73
N ILE A 22 13.64 -1.00 4.13
CA ILE A 22 13.77 -2.48 4.22
C ILE A 22 12.98 -3.09 5.41
N TYR A 23 12.38 -2.28 6.28
CA TYR A 23 11.68 -2.81 7.45
C TYR A 23 10.34 -3.42 7.06
N LEU A 24 10.10 -4.67 7.50
CA LEU A 24 8.83 -5.38 7.35
C LEU A 24 7.63 -4.58 7.90
N ALA A 25 7.90 -3.66 8.83
CA ALA A 25 6.94 -2.71 9.36
C ALA A 25 6.39 -1.69 8.33
N TRP A 26 7.04 -1.48 7.17
CA TRP A 26 6.46 -0.72 6.03
C TRP A 26 5.51 -1.56 5.17
N LEU A 27 5.56 -2.88 5.28
CA LEU A 27 4.78 -3.79 4.43
C LEU A 27 3.28 -3.59 4.63
N LEU A 28 2.80 -3.67 5.88
CA LEU A 28 1.37 -3.56 6.17
C LEU A 28 0.77 -2.20 5.83
N PRO A 29 1.40 -1.06 6.20
CA PRO A 29 0.86 0.25 5.84
C PRO A 29 0.79 0.48 4.34
N VAL A 30 1.80 0.06 3.58
CA VAL A 30 1.85 0.26 2.13
C VAL A 30 0.79 -0.60 1.44
N ILE A 31 0.60 -1.84 1.89
CA ILE A 31 -0.45 -2.73 1.37
C ILE A 31 -1.84 -2.18 1.72
N HIS A 32 -2.06 -1.72 2.95
CA HIS A 32 -3.32 -1.10 3.36
C HIS A 32 -3.65 0.13 2.50
N GLN A 33 -2.66 1.00 2.28
CA GLN A 33 -2.82 2.18 1.45
C GLN A 33 -3.13 1.81 -0.01
N LEU A 34 -2.47 0.79 -0.54
CA LEU A 34 -2.74 0.29 -1.89
C LEU A 34 -4.17 -0.28 -2.01
N GLN A 35 -4.61 -1.08 -1.04
CA GLN A 35 -5.98 -1.60 -1.00
C GLN A 35 -7.03 -0.47 -0.91
N PHE A 36 -6.77 0.55 -0.10
CA PHE A 36 -7.64 1.72 -0.01
C PHE A 36 -7.77 2.45 -1.36
N GLN A 37 -6.66 2.66 -2.07
CA GLN A 37 -6.67 3.29 -3.40
C GLN A 37 -7.40 2.44 -4.44
N LEU A 38 -7.19 1.12 -4.42
CA LEU A 38 -7.89 0.19 -5.33
C LEU A 38 -9.39 0.13 -5.05
N ASN A 39 -9.82 0.09 -3.78
CA ASN A 39 -11.24 0.13 -3.41
C ASN A 39 -11.91 1.44 -3.87
N ARG A 40 -11.23 2.58 -3.71
CA ARG A 40 -11.75 3.87 -4.22
C ARG A 40 -11.91 3.87 -5.73
N LEU A 41 -10.93 3.29 -6.45
CA LEU A 41 -10.99 3.13 -7.90
C LEU A 41 -12.16 2.22 -8.30
N GLU A 42 -12.39 1.13 -7.56
CA GLU A 42 -13.49 0.19 -7.79
C GLU A 42 -14.84 0.88 -7.65
N THR A 43 -15.05 1.70 -6.62
CA THR A 43 -16.29 2.44 -6.41
C THR A 43 -16.53 3.52 -7.48
N SER A 44 -15.47 4.08 -8.06
CA SER A 44 -15.57 5.14 -9.07
C SER A 44 -15.62 4.66 -10.53
N SER A 45 -15.23 3.41 -10.81
CA SER A 45 -15.05 2.91 -12.18
C SER A 45 -16.17 1.96 -12.58
N GLN A 46 -16.72 2.15 -13.78
CA GLN A 46 -17.77 1.28 -14.35
C GLN A 46 -17.22 0.23 -15.33
N THR A 47 -15.98 0.38 -15.81
CA THR A 47 -15.46 -0.37 -16.98
C THR A 47 -14.16 -1.15 -16.76
N SER A 48 -13.50 -1.01 -15.60
CA SER A 48 -12.18 -1.67 -15.34
C SER A 48 -12.14 -2.59 -14.11
N LEU A 49 -13.30 -3.07 -13.66
CA LEU A 49 -13.43 -3.96 -12.49
C LEU A 49 -12.48 -5.17 -12.50
N PRO A 50 -12.32 -5.94 -13.60
CA PRO A 50 -11.41 -7.09 -13.59
C PRO A 50 -9.95 -6.69 -13.35
N LEU A 51 -9.53 -5.54 -13.87
CA LEU A 51 -8.17 -5.04 -13.71
C LEU A 51 -7.90 -4.52 -12.30
N ILE A 52 -8.91 -4.01 -11.59
CA ILE A 52 -8.81 -3.56 -10.20
C ILE A 52 -8.84 -4.76 -9.24
N ARG A 53 -9.69 -5.74 -9.53
CA ARG A 53 -9.87 -6.96 -8.73
C ARG A 53 -8.69 -7.91 -8.79
N ALA A 54 -8.02 -8.03 -9.92
CA ALA A 54 -6.86 -8.93 -10.03
C ALA A 54 -5.73 -8.56 -9.03
N PRO A 55 -5.29 -7.30 -8.92
CA PRO A 55 -4.39 -6.83 -7.87
C PRO A 55 -4.94 -7.01 -6.45
N GLN A 56 -6.21 -6.65 -6.18
CA GLN A 56 -6.82 -6.83 -4.85
C GLN A 56 -6.76 -8.29 -4.39
N ASN A 57 -7.17 -9.22 -5.27
CA ASN A 57 -7.14 -10.66 -5.01
C ASN A 57 -5.71 -11.17 -4.84
N GLY A 58 -4.77 -10.66 -5.65
CA GLY A 58 -3.34 -10.99 -5.53
C GLY A 58 -2.76 -10.53 -4.18
N LEU A 59 -3.11 -9.34 -3.72
CA LEU A 59 -2.69 -8.80 -2.42
C LEU A 59 -3.27 -9.63 -1.28
N GLN A 60 -4.57 -9.93 -1.31
CA GLN A 60 -5.21 -10.76 -0.29
C GLN A 60 -4.60 -12.16 -0.24
N LYS A 61 -4.36 -12.78 -1.39
CA LYS A 61 -3.75 -14.13 -1.46
C LYS A 61 -2.33 -14.16 -0.91
N ARG A 62 -1.53 -13.11 -1.11
CA ARG A 62 -0.11 -13.08 -0.71
C ARG A 62 0.11 -12.54 0.70
N PHE A 63 -0.71 -11.59 1.13
CA PHE A 63 -0.47 -10.80 2.34
C PHE A 63 -1.64 -10.81 3.33
N GLY A 64 -2.75 -11.48 3.03
CA GLY A 64 -3.91 -11.54 3.92
C GLY A 64 -3.55 -12.05 5.32
N GLN A 65 -2.80 -13.16 5.40
CA GLN A 65 -2.32 -13.71 6.67
C GLN A 65 -1.39 -12.75 7.42
N MET A 66 -0.54 -12.01 6.70
CA MET A 66 0.35 -11.02 7.31
C MET A 66 -0.41 -9.81 7.85
N MET A 67 -1.53 -9.42 7.22
CA MET A 67 -2.39 -8.34 7.70
C MET A 67 -3.15 -8.68 8.99
N GLU A 68 -3.37 -9.97 9.23
CA GLU A 68 -4.02 -10.48 10.44
C GLU A 68 -3.02 -10.71 11.59
N ASP A 69 -1.72 -10.62 11.31
CA ASP A 69 -0.66 -10.81 12.30
C ASP A 69 -0.53 -9.57 13.22
N PRO A 70 -0.84 -9.71 14.52
CA PRO A 70 -0.78 -8.60 15.47
C PRO A 70 0.65 -8.10 15.71
N GLU A 71 1.68 -8.93 15.54
CA GLU A 71 3.09 -8.53 15.72
C GLU A 71 3.55 -7.64 14.57
N LEU A 72 3.15 -7.96 13.35
CA LEU A 72 3.41 -7.12 12.18
C LEU A 72 2.65 -5.80 12.26
N ALA A 73 1.40 -5.82 12.75
CA ALA A 73 0.62 -4.60 12.99
C ALA A 73 1.28 -3.72 14.06
N ALA A 74 1.75 -4.32 15.17
CA ALA A 74 2.47 -3.60 16.20
C ALA A 74 3.78 -2.99 15.66
N GLY A 75 4.57 -3.78 14.90
CA GLY A 75 5.80 -3.29 14.27
C GLY A 75 5.57 -2.09 13.34
N ALA A 76 4.49 -2.12 12.56
CA ALA A 76 4.09 -1.03 11.69
C ALA A 76 3.77 0.27 12.46
N VAL A 77 3.07 0.17 13.59
CA VAL A 77 2.69 1.31 14.43
C VAL A 77 3.87 1.85 15.26
N LEU A 78 4.81 0.97 15.63
CA LEU A 78 5.95 1.32 16.48
C LEU A 78 7.09 2.01 15.72
N LEU A 79 7.09 2.02 14.39
CA LEU A 79 8.06 2.79 13.60
C LEU A 79 7.86 4.31 13.82
N PRO A 80 8.86 5.03 14.38
CA PRO A 80 8.73 6.46 14.67
C PRO A 80 8.43 7.33 13.44
N LYS A 81 8.87 6.89 12.25
CA LYS A 81 8.59 7.57 10.97
C LYS A 81 7.10 7.66 10.64
N PHE A 82 6.26 6.80 11.21
CA PHE A 82 4.80 6.88 11.07
C PHE A 82 4.15 7.92 12.01
N LYS A 83 4.74 8.18 13.17
CA LYS A 83 4.29 9.27 14.06
C LYS A 83 4.66 10.66 13.52
N THR A 84 5.73 10.77 12.73
CA THR A 84 6.23 12.08 12.25
C THR A 84 5.81 12.42 10.81
N SER A 85 5.40 11.46 9.98
CA SER A 85 4.91 11.73 8.62
C SER A 85 3.48 12.27 8.57
N TRP A 86 2.73 12.18 9.67
CA TRP A 86 1.40 12.77 9.83
C TRP A 86 1.44 14.23 10.30
N THR A 87 2.58 14.72 10.78
CA THR A 87 2.74 16.09 11.30
C THR A 87 3.83 16.82 10.53
N ASP A 88 3.51 17.25 9.31
CA ASP A 88 4.30 18.18 8.49
C ASP A 88 5.46 17.54 7.70
N LYS A 89 5.18 17.09 6.46
CA LYS A 89 6.04 17.39 5.29
C LYS A 89 5.41 16.98 3.94
N PRO A 90 5.31 17.89 2.96
CA PRO A 90 4.79 17.63 1.61
C PRO A 90 5.76 16.85 0.70
N ASP A 91 7.02 16.61 1.10
CA ASP A 91 8.08 16.19 0.17
C ASP A 91 8.27 14.67 0.03
N VAL A 92 7.42 13.82 0.63
CA VAL A 92 7.58 12.34 0.55
C VAL A 92 7.01 11.76 -0.75
N ILE A 93 6.64 12.58 -1.74
CA ILE A 93 6.07 12.13 -3.03
C ILE A 93 7.10 12.19 -4.19
N GLU A 94 8.37 12.50 -3.95
CA GLU A 94 9.42 12.38 -4.98
C GLU A 94 10.67 11.65 -4.47
N ALA A 95 10.69 10.34 -4.71
CA ALA A 95 11.87 9.53 -5.03
C ALA A 95 11.40 8.21 -5.68
#